data_AF-A0A2N0A147-F1
#
_entry.id   AF-A0A2N0A147-F1
#
_cell.length_a   1.000
_cell.length_b   1.000
_cell.length_c   1.000
_cell.angle_alpha   90.00
_cell.angle_beta   90.00
_cell.angle_gamma   90.00
#
_symmetry.space_group_name_H-M   'P 1'
#
loop_
_entity.id
_entity.type
_entity.pdbx_description
1 polymer ?
#
loop_
_entity_poly.entity_id
_entity_poly.type
_entity_poly.pdbx_seq_one_letter_code
_entity_poly.pdbx_strand_id
1 'polypeptide(L)'
;MGSRVSFFISLSFHAVLFLSYYLIRNLNPENFSEQIKLSLSKGQIPSLHFSLPKNPGEGPDISSNSGLAGTPEAEIERFKNEIHFPPEALEQRLESDCSWEVMIGANGVAKRITTIKPCKYKVFETHFKRSVSSWKFQLPEGNIIIIPVSFRIESDE
;
A
#
# COMPACT_ATOMS: atom_id res chain seq x y z
N MET A 1 -46.76 -31.41 8.09
CA MET A 1 -45.94 -31.09 6.89
C MET A 1 -44.97 -29.92 7.14
N GLY A 2 -44.30 -29.83 8.31
CA GLY A 2 -43.44 -28.67 8.64
C GLY A 2 -41.95 -28.97 8.63
N SER A 3 -41.51 -30.07 9.26
CA SER A 3 -40.09 -30.38 9.46
C SER A 3 -39.34 -30.64 8.15
N ARG A 4 -39.95 -31.38 7.22
CA ARG A 4 -39.35 -31.68 5.90
C ARG A 4 -39.03 -30.40 5.11
N VAL A 5 -39.93 -29.43 5.13
CA VAL A 5 -39.75 -28.16 4.39
C VAL A 5 -38.62 -27.33 4.99
N SER A 6 -38.50 -27.30 6.32
CA SER A 6 -37.40 -26.60 7.00
C SER A 6 -36.02 -27.15 6.65
N PHE A 7 -35.89 -28.48 6.50
CA PHE A 7 -34.62 -29.08 6.05
C PHE A 7 -34.26 -28.68 4.62
N PHE A 8 -35.23 -28.65 3.71
CA PHE A 8 -34.99 -28.21 2.33
C PHE A 8 -34.61 -26.73 2.24
N ILE A 9 -35.23 -25.86 3.05
CA ILE A 9 -34.90 -24.43 3.09
C ILE A 9 -33.48 -24.23 3.64
N SER A 10 -33.14 -24.89 4.73
CA SER A 10 -31.79 -24.80 5.32
C SER A 10 -30.72 -25.32 4.36
N LEU A 11 -30.95 -26.48 3.73
CA LEU A 11 -30.02 -27.03 2.75
C LEU A 11 -29.83 -26.11 1.53
N SER A 12 -30.91 -25.47 1.08
CA SER A 12 -30.86 -24.51 -0.04
C SER A 12 -30.02 -23.29 0.31
N PHE A 13 -30.13 -22.76 1.53
CA PHE A 13 -29.30 -21.65 1.99
C PHE A 13 -27.81 -22.02 2.01
N HIS A 14 -27.47 -23.18 2.56
CA HIS A 14 -26.08 -23.65 2.60
C HIS A 14 -25.53 -23.91 1.19
N ALA A 15 -26.35 -24.46 0.29
CA ALA A 15 -25.96 -24.69 -1.10
C ALA A 15 -25.70 -23.38 -1.86
N VAL A 16 -26.53 -22.35 -1.68
CA VAL A 16 -26.35 -21.03 -2.31
C VAL A 16 -25.07 -20.35 -1.80
N LEU A 17 -24.81 -20.40 -0.49
CA LEU A 17 -23.59 -19.84 0.10
C LEU A 17 -22.32 -20.57 -0.34
N PHE A 18 -22.39 -21.89 -0.45
CA PHE A 18 -21.27 -22.68 -0.93
C PHE A 18 -20.98 -22.41 -2.41
N LEU A 19 -22.03 -22.31 -3.24
CA LEU A 19 -21.92 -22.02 -4.66
C LEU A 19 -21.39 -20.60 -4.90
N SER A 20 -21.87 -19.60 -4.15
CA SER A 20 -21.39 -18.22 -4.29
C SER A 20 -19.92 -18.09 -3.87
N TYR A 21 -19.51 -18.74 -2.77
CA TYR A 21 -18.11 -18.79 -2.36
C TYR A 21 -17.22 -19.44 -3.43
N TYR A 22 -17.67 -20.55 -4.00
CA TYR A 22 -16.95 -21.25 -5.07
C TYR A 22 -16.84 -20.40 -6.34
N LEU A 23 -17.92 -19.73 -6.75
CA LEU A 23 -17.93 -18.83 -7.90
C LEU A 23 -17.00 -17.63 -7.69
N ILE A 24 -17.03 -16.96 -6.54
CA ILE A 24 -16.17 -15.81 -6.25
C ILE A 24 -14.68 -16.23 -6.22
N ARG A 25 -14.38 -17.42 -5.67
CA ARG A 25 -13.00 -17.92 -5.63
C ARG A 25 -12.46 -18.31 -7.01
N ASN A 26 -13.33 -18.80 -7.90
CA ASN A 26 -12.94 -19.28 -9.22
C ASN A 26 -13.03 -18.19 -10.32
N LEU A 27 -13.75 -17.10 -10.05
CA LEU A 27 -13.70 -15.88 -10.85
C LEU A 27 -12.43 -15.12 -10.48
N ASN A 28 -11.44 -15.25 -11.36
CA ASN A 28 -10.13 -14.63 -11.27
C ASN A 28 -10.20 -13.15 -10.80
N PRO A 29 -9.55 -12.76 -9.69
CA PRO A 29 -9.54 -11.37 -9.19
C PRO A 29 -8.69 -10.40 -10.05
N GLU A 30 -8.31 -10.78 -11.27
CA GLU A 30 -7.47 -9.97 -12.16
C GLU A 30 -8.19 -8.79 -12.85
N ASN A 31 -9.47 -8.56 -12.57
CA ASN A 31 -10.23 -7.46 -13.19
C ASN A 31 -10.53 -6.27 -12.29
N PHE A 32 -9.86 -6.14 -11.13
CA PHE A 32 -9.86 -4.89 -10.35
C PHE A 32 -8.48 -4.23 -10.41
N SER A 33 -7.97 -4.01 -11.62
CA SER A 33 -7.10 -2.87 -11.85
C SER A 33 -7.99 -1.76 -12.41
N GLU A 34 -8.36 -0.81 -11.56
CA GLU A 34 -8.66 0.54 -12.04
C GLU A 34 -7.37 1.05 -12.67
N GLN A 35 -7.14 0.69 -13.93
CA GLN A 35 -6.13 1.31 -14.75
C GLN A 35 -6.59 2.74 -14.96
N ILE A 36 -6.13 3.65 -14.11
CA ILE A 36 -6.05 5.06 -14.45
C ILE A 36 -5.13 5.12 -15.66
N LYS A 37 -5.74 5.07 -16.84
CA LYS A 37 -5.08 5.12 -18.15
C LYS A 37 -4.59 6.54 -18.38
N LEU A 38 -3.49 6.91 -17.74
CA LEU A 38 -2.74 8.13 -18.06
C LEU A 38 -2.20 7.97 -19.49
N SER A 39 -2.95 8.51 -20.43
CA SER A 39 -2.55 8.58 -21.84
C SER A 39 -1.48 9.66 -21.98
N LEU A 40 -0.23 9.32 -21.69
CA LEU A 40 0.92 10.15 -22.02
C LEU A 40 1.12 10.09 -23.54
N SER A 41 0.67 11.16 -24.21
CA SER A 41 0.91 11.38 -25.64
C SER A 41 2.40 11.49 -25.89
N LYS A 42 2.91 10.67 -26.82
CA LYS A 42 4.32 10.60 -27.20
C LYS A 42 4.75 11.94 -27.82
N GLY A 43 5.55 12.73 -27.09
CA GLY A 43 6.19 13.95 -27.61
C GLY A 43 6.15 15.20 -26.73
N GLN A 44 5.53 15.15 -25.54
CA GLN A 44 5.46 16.32 -24.65
C GLN A 44 6.56 16.25 -23.58
N ILE A 45 7.48 17.23 -23.59
CA ILE A 45 8.47 17.43 -22.53
C ILE A 45 7.74 18.13 -21.38
N PRO A 46 7.64 17.54 -20.17
CA PRO A 46 7.00 18.21 -19.04
C PRO A 46 7.89 19.39 -18.60
N SER A 47 7.38 20.62 -18.70
CA SER A 47 8.06 21.81 -18.20
C SER A 47 7.95 21.85 -16.67
N LEU A 48 8.98 21.36 -15.99
CA LEU A 48 9.12 21.51 -14.54
C LEU A 48 9.67 22.91 -14.25
N HIS A 49 8.84 23.76 -13.65
CA HIS A 49 9.25 25.08 -13.17
C HIS A 49 9.77 24.97 -11.75
N PHE A 50 11.02 25.38 -11.53
CA PHE A 50 11.60 25.55 -10.20
C PHE A 50 11.64 27.03 -9.85
N SER A 51 11.06 27.40 -8.71
CA SER A 51 11.17 28.73 -8.13
C SER A 51 12.24 28.71 -7.03
N LEU A 52 13.39 29.33 -7.29
CA LEU A 52 14.38 29.58 -6.24
C LEU A 52 14.08 30.93 -5.55
N PRO A 53 14.10 30.99 -4.21
CA PRO A 53 14.06 32.24 -3.47
C PRO A 53 15.30 33.08 -3.78
N LYS A 54 15.10 34.39 -3.97
CA LYS A 54 16.12 35.33 -4.44
C LYS A 54 17.06 35.85 -3.36
N ASN A 55 16.76 35.61 -2.07
CA ASN A 55 17.42 36.29 -0.95
C ASN A 55 17.92 35.30 0.12
N PRO A 56 19.12 35.52 0.68
CA PRO A 56 19.66 34.76 1.79
C PRO A 56 19.08 35.25 3.13
N GLY A 57 18.45 34.34 3.89
CA GLY A 57 17.94 34.58 5.24
C GLY A 57 16.42 34.35 5.39
N GLU A 58 16.07 33.32 6.17
CA GLU A 58 14.77 33.05 6.83
C GLU A 58 13.59 32.41 6.06
N GLY A 59 13.57 31.06 6.09
CA GLY A 59 12.43 30.17 6.44
C GLY A 59 11.45 29.71 5.33
N PRO A 60 10.82 28.51 5.41
CA PRO A 60 10.86 27.50 6.48
C PRO A 60 11.71 26.26 6.12
N ASP A 61 12.06 25.47 7.14
CA ASP A 61 12.91 24.28 7.07
C ASP A 61 12.28 23.14 6.24
N ILE A 62 12.40 23.22 4.93
CA ILE A 62 12.14 22.08 4.07
C ILE A 62 13.38 21.19 4.17
N SER A 63 13.25 20.12 4.95
CA SER A 63 14.27 19.10 5.19
C SER A 63 15.17 18.91 3.97
N SER A 64 16.45 19.16 4.18
CA SER A 64 17.52 18.98 3.22
C SER A 64 17.73 17.49 2.92
N ASN A 65 16.81 16.88 2.15
CA ASN A 65 16.97 15.53 1.62
C ASN A 65 17.33 15.51 0.12
N SER A 66 17.74 16.65 -0.44
CA SER A 66 18.14 16.77 -1.85
C SER A 66 19.45 16.05 -2.21
N GLY A 67 20.15 15.47 -1.23
CA GLY A 67 21.40 14.72 -1.44
C GLY A 67 21.33 13.20 -1.22
N LEU A 68 20.18 12.63 -0.84
CA LEU A 68 20.06 11.21 -0.46
C LEU A 68 19.26 10.36 -1.43
N ALA A 69 18.92 10.88 -2.62
CA ALA A 69 18.26 10.08 -3.65
C ALA A 69 19.12 8.84 -3.98
N GLY A 70 18.56 7.65 -3.74
CA GLY A 70 19.24 6.37 -3.96
C GLY A 70 19.89 5.71 -2.73
N THR A 71 19.82 6.31 -1.52
CA THR A 71 20.19 5.58 -0.29
C THR A 71 19.00 4.80 0.27
N PRO A 72 19.20 3.61 0.87
CA PRO A 72 18.11 2.83 1.44
C PRO A 72 17.25 3.61 2.43
N GLU A 73 17.86 4.45 3.27
CA GLU A 73 17.19 5.18 4.34
C GLU A 73 16.26 6.26 3.79
N ALA A 74 16.71 7.04 2.79
CA ALA A 74 15.89 8.08 2.17
C ALA A 74 14.76 7.48 1.33
N GLU A 75 14.98 6.32 0.73
CA GLU A 75 13.94 5.58 0.01
C GLU A 75 12.85 5.07 0.95
N ILE A 76 13.25 4.58 2.14
CA ILE A 76 12.32 4.18 3.19
C ILE A 76 11.50 5.38 3.66
N GLU A 77 12.14 6.52 3.92
CA GLU A 77 11.44 7.74 4.33
C GLU A 77 10.47 8.24 3.26
N ARG A 78 10.88 8.24 1.99
CA ARG A 78 10.01 8.64 0.87
C ARG A 78 8.79 7.72 0.75
N PHE A 79 8.99 6.41 0.89
CA PHE A 79 7.89 5.45 0.89
C PHE A 79 6.95 5.66 2.09
N LYS A 80 7.51 5.92 3.28
CA LYS A 80 6.72 6.19 4.50
C LYS A 80 5.86 7.44 4.39
N ASN A 81 6.29 8.45 3.65
CA ASN A 81 5.52 9.67 3.43
C ASN A 81 4.39 9.47 2.40
N GLU A 82 4.52 8.49 1.50
CA GLU A 82 3.50 8.17 0.49
C GLU A 82 2.43 7.21 1.03
N ILE A 83 2.77 6.33 1.98
CA ILE A 83 1.81 5.37 2.52
C ILE A 83 0.79 6.06 3.43
N HIS A 84 -0.44 6.14 2.95
CA HIS A 84 -1.54 6.76 3.68
C HIS A 84 -2.14 5.80 4.73
N PHE A 85 -2.89 6.36 5.67
CA PHE A 85 -3.62 5.58 6.65
C PHE A 85 -4.83 4.88 5.98
N PRO A 86 -5.04 3.56 6.17
CA PRO A 86 -6.17 2.86 5.57
C PRO A 86 -7.51 3.37 6.15
N PRO A 87 -8.48 3.76 5.31
CA PRO A 87 -9.72 4.39 5.78
C PRO A 87 -10.54 3.48 6.70
N GLU A 88 -10.53 2.16 6.45
CA GLU A 88 -11.27 1.19 7.27
C GLU A 88 -10.71 1.10 8.69
N ALA A 89 -9.41 1.32 8.86
CA ALA A 89 -8.77 1.34 10.17
C ALA A 89 -8.95 2.70 10.87
N LEU A 90 -9.03 3.79 10.09
CA LEU A 90 -9.21 5.14 10.60
C LEU A 90 -10.57 5.30 11.28
N GLU A 91 -11.64 4.81 10.65
CA GLU A 91 -13.00 4.85 11.21
C GLU A 91 -13.10 4.13 12.56
N GLN A 92 -12.38 3.02 12.69
CA GLN A 92 -12.33 2.19 13.89
C GLN A 92 -11.25 2.63 14.88
N ARG A 93 -10.52 3.71 14.58
CA ARG A 93 -9.40 4.23 15.37
C ARG A 93 -8.36 3.16 15.74
N LEU A 94 -8.05 2.28 14.79
CA LEU A 94 -7.09 1.21 15.00
C LEU A 94 -5.67 1.73 14.80
N GLU A 95 -4.73 1.27 15.61
CA GLU A 95 -3.30 1.61 15.49
C GLU A 95 -2.45 0.35 15.50
N SER A 96 -1.28 0.41 14.85
CA SER A 96 -0.37 -0.73 14.80
C SER A 96 1.06 -0.32 14.41
N ASP A 97 2.03 -0.96 15.06
CA ASP A 97 3.46 -0.83 14.76
C ASP A 97 3.99 -2.15 14.17
N CYS A 98 4.35 -2.16 12.88
CA CYS A 98 4.82 -3.35 12.17
C CYS A 98 6.07 -3.09 11.32
N SER A 99 6.70 -4.17 10.85
CA SER A 99 7.96 -4.08 10.11
C SER A 99 8.08 -5.20 9.10
N TRP A 100 8.55 -4.87 7.90
CA TRP A 100 8.73 -5.82 6.81
C TRP A 100 10.12 -5.72 6.22
N GLU A 101 10.62 -6.86 5.80
CA GLU A 101 11.77 -6.99 4.92
C GLU A 101 11.28 -6.99 3.47
N VAL A 102 11.86 -6.14 2.63
CA VAL A 102 11.52 -6.02 1.21
C VAL A 102 12.77 -6.21 0.38
N MET A 103 12.72 -7.20 -0.52
CA MET A 103 13.75 -7.43 -1.51
C MET A 103 13.40 -6.70 -2.81
N ILE A 104 14.30 -5.86 -3.28
CA ILE A 104 14.13 -5.10 -4.51
C ILE A 104 14.39 -6.00 -5.71
N GLY A 105 13.44 -6.03 -6.64
CA GLY A 105 13.51 -6.74 -7.92
C GLY A 105 13.90 -5.84 -9.07
N ALA A 106 13.72 -6.37 -10.28
CA ALA A 106 13.92 -5.63 -11.50
C ALA A 106 13.07 -4.34 -11.53
N ASN A 107 13.65 -3.27 -12.08
CA ASN A 107 13.03 -1.94 -12.21
C ASN A 107 12.61 -1.31 -10.87
N GLY A 108 13.23 -1.71 -9.75
CA GLY A 108 12.97 -1.11 -8.44
C GLY A 108 11.66 -1.56 -7.79
N VAL A 109 10.99 -2.58 -8.33
CA VAL A 109 9.72 -3.10 -7.77
C VAL A 109 9.99 -4.11 -6.67
N ALA A 110 9.12 -4.21 -5.66
CA ALA A 110 9.24 -5.24 -4.64
C ALA A 110 9.11 -6.66 -5.23
N LYS A 111 10.14 -7.50 -5.04
CA LYS A 111 10.19 -8.90 -5.49
C LYS A 111 9.70 -9.88 -4.44
N ARG A 112 10.11 -9.65 -3.18
CA ARG A 112 9.71 -10.46 -2.02
C ARG A 112 9.46 -9.54 -0.84
N ILE A 113 8.38 -9.81 -0.12
CA ILE A 113 7.98 -9.07 1.08
C ILE A 113 7.83 -10.10 2.21
N THR A 114 8.67 -10.00 3.23
CA THR A 114 8.67 -10.88 4.40
C THR A 114 8.27 -10.08 5.63
N THR A 115 7.31 -10.57 6.41
CA THR A 115 6.93 -9.92 7.66
C THR A 115 7.96 -10.25 8.74
N ILE A 116 8.63 -9.23 9.30
CA ILE A 116 9.51 -9.38 10.47
C ILE A 116 8.69 -9.23 11.75
N LYS A 117 7.92 -8.14 11.82
CA LYS A 117 7.01 -7.83 12.94
C LYS A 117 5.59 -7.72 12.38
N PRO A 118 4.68 -8.66 12.70
CA PRO A 118 3.32 -8.62 12.19
C PRO A 118 2.54 -7.44 12.75
N CYS A 119 1.56 -6.95 11.99
CA CYS A 119 0.66 -5.91 12.50
C CYS A 119 -0.38 -6.52 13.43
N LYS A 120 -0.91 -5.71 14.35
CA LYS A 120 -2.01 -6.12 15.24
C LYS A 120 -3.28 -6.49 14.46
N TYR A 121 -3.51 -5.84 13.32
CA TYR A 121 -4.68 -6.03 12.48
C TYR A 121 -4.27 -6.30 11.02
N LYS A 122 -4.97 -7.24 10.36
CA LYS A 122 -4.68 -7.66 8.97
C LYS A 122 -4.90 -6.57 7.92
N VAL A 123 -5.72 -5.56 8.23
CA VAL A 123 -5.97 -4.42 7.34
C VAL A 123 -4.67 -3.69 7.01
N PHE A 124 -3.80 -3.48 8.01
CA PHE A 124 -2.51 -2.82 7.83
C PHE A 124 -1.54 -3.64 6.98
N GLU A 125 -1.50 -4.96 7.15
CA GLU A 125 -0.65 -5.83 6.32
C GLU A 125 -1.07 -5.82 4.86
N THR A 126 -2.38 -5.90 4.62
CA THR A 126 -2.94 -5.90 3.26
C THR A 126 -2.69 -4.56 2.60
N HIS A 127 -2.88 -3.46 3.33
CA HIS A 127 -2.60 -2.11 2.87
C HIS A 127 -1.13 -1.92 2.52
N PHE A 128 -0.22 -2.26 3.44
CA PHE A 128 1.22 -2.18 3.21
C PHE A 128 1.67 -2.97 1.96
N LYS A 129 1.21 -4.23 1.84
CA LYS A 129 1.56 -5.08 0.69
C LYS A 129 1.08 -4.49 -0.63
N ARG A 130 -0.10 -3.84 -0.64
CA ARG A 130 -0.60 -3.13 -1.82
C ARG A 130 0.30 -1.94 -2.16
N SER A 131 0.55 -1.05 -1.19
CA SER A 131 1.35 0.16 -1.39
C SER A 131 2.78 -0.15 -1.85
N VAL A 132 3.43 -1.14 -1.23
CA VAL A 132 4.81 -1.49 -1.57
C VAL A 132 4.92 -2.17 -2.94
N SER A 133 3.88 -2.90 -3.37
CA SER A 133 3.87 -3.55 -4.70
C SER A 133 3.70 -2.55 -5.84
N SER A 134 3.00 -1.44 -5.60
CA SER A 134 2.88 -0.33 -6.56
C SER A 134 4.06 0.63 -6.54
N TRP A 135 4.91 0.56 -5.51
CA TRP A 135 6.03 1.49 -5.35
C TRP A 135 7.23 1.12 -6.22
N LYS A 136 7.92 2.15 -6.71
CA LYS A 136 9.19 2.01 -7.44
C LYS A 136 10.32 2.59 -6.60
N PHE A 137 11.09 1.72 -5.97
CA PHE A 137 12.31 2.08 -5.25
C PHE A 137 13.40 2.48 -6.25
N GLN A 138 14.16 3.51 -5.94
CA GLN A 138 15.36 3.90 -6.70
C GLN A 138 16.59 3.18 -6.13
N LEU A 139 16.45 1.87 -5.91
CA LEU A 139 17.49 1.01 -5.36
C LEU A 139 17.88 -0.06 -6.38
N PRO A 140 19.16 -0.50 -6.38
CA PRO A 140 19.59 -1.59 -7.24
C PRO A 140 18.82 -2.90 -6.93
N GLU A 141 18.61 -3.72 -7.96
CA GLU A 141 18.04 -5.06 -7.78
C GLU A 141 18.90 -5.90 -6.82
N GLY A 142 18.23 -6.72 -6.00
CA GLY A 142 18.86 -7.60 -5.03
C GLY A 142 19.10 -6.95 -3.66
N ASN A 143 18.89 -5.64 -3.52
CA ASN A 143 18.94 -4.99 -2.22
C ASN A 143 17.80 -5.46 -1.32
N ILE A 144 18.10 -5.59 -0.04
CA ILE A 144 17.14 -5.93 1.01
C ILE A 144 17.05 -4.74 1.95
N ILE A 145 15.85 -4.22 2.12
CA ILE A 145 15.57 -3.10 3.03
C ILE A 145 14.54 -3.51 4.08
N ILE A 146 14.65 -2.92 5.26
CA ILE A 146 13.69 -3.10 6.34
C ILE A 146 12.87 -1.83 6.47
N ILE A 147 11.56 -1.95 6.29
CA ILE A 147 10.62 -0.83 6.33
C ILE A 147 9.81 -0.91 7.63
N PRO A 148 10.15 -0.13 8.67
CA PRO A 148 9.30 0.03 9.85
C PRO A 148 8.17 1.03 9.56
N VAL A 149 6.93 0.63 9.80
CA VAL A 149 5.75 1.49 9.65
C VAL A 149 4.96 1.50 10.96
N SER A 150 4.61 2.70 11.38
CA SER A 150 3.80 2.96 12.56
C SER A 150 2.54 3.70 12.11
N PHE A 151 1.39 3.04 12.20
CA PHE A 151 0.09 3.64 11.94
C PHE A 151 -0.45 4.16 13.26
N ARG A 152 -0.35 5.47 13.47
CA ARG A 152 -0.85 6.19 14.65
C ARG A 152 -1.78 7.31 14.20
N ILE A 153 -2.75 7.62 15.04
CA ILE A 153 -3.68 8.74 14.84
C ILE A 153 -3.13 9.88 15.68
N GLU A 154 -2.77 10.97 15.02
CA GLU A 154 -2.32 12.17 15.72
C GLU A 154 -3.51 12.74 16.49
N SER A 155 -3.39 12.81 17.81
CA SER A 155 -4.35 13.52 18.64
C SER A 155 -3.98 15.00 18.61
N ASP A 156 -4.84 15.83 18.04
CA ASP A 156 -4.74 17.28 18.20
C ASP A 156 -4.88 17.60 19.70
N GLU A 157 -3.77 17.94 20.35
CA GLU A 157 -3.77 18.58 21.68
C GLU A 157 -4.08 20.08 21.58
#